data_AF-A0A286TZA5-F1
#
_entry.id   AF-A0A286TZA5-F1
#
_cell.length_a   1.000
_cell.length_b   1.000
_cell.length_c   1.000
_cell.angle_alpha   90.00
_cell.angle_beta   90.00
_cell.angle_gamma   90.00
#
_symmetry.space_group_name_H-M   'P 1'
#
loop_
_entity.id
_entity.type
_entity.pdbx_description
1 polymer ?
#
loop_
_entity_poly.entity_id
_entity_poly.type
_entity_poly.pdbx_seq_one_letter_code
_entity_poly.pdbx_strand_id
1 'polypeptide(L)'
;MAVRFHPHANERMLERGTTESEVVLTLEHGEQFPAKFKRTGFRRNFVYNNEWRGKYYKNKQVEVYAVKENTDWLVITIITKYF
;
A
#
# COMPACT_ATOMS: atom_id res chain seq x y z
N MET A 1 -14.00 -9.39 -4.46
CA MET A 1 -13.67 -8.19 -3.65
C MET A 1 -13.12 -7.16 -4.61
N ALA A 2 -13.77 -6.00 -4.78
CA ALA A 2 -13.20 -4.93 -5.60
C ALA A 2 -12.29 -4.05 -4.75
N VAL A 3 -11.20 -3.56 -5.36
CA VAL A 3 -10.31 -2.57 -4.76
C VAL A 3 -10.52 -1.28 -5.52
N ARG A 4 -10.89 -0.22 -4.81
CA ARG A 4 -11.06 1.13 -5.36
C ARG A 4 -10.02 2.05 -4.74
N PHE A 5 -9.51 2.97 -5.54
CA PHE A 5 -8.50 3.94 -5.12
C PHE A 5 -9.14 5.31 -5.02
N HIS A 6 -9.03 5.94 -3.86
CA HIS A 6 -9.32 7.36 -3.75
C HIS A 6 -8.32 8.13 -4.65
N PRO A 7 -8.69 9.25 -5.30
CA PRO A 7 -7.77 10.00 -6.16
C PRO A 7 -6.42 10.34 -5.49
N HIS A 8 -6.49 10.74 -4.21
CA HIS A 8 -5.31 10.94 -3.38
C HIS A 8 -4.38 9.71 -3.28
N ALA A 9 -4.94 8.50 -3.21
CA ALA A 9 -4.17 7.27 -3.14
C ALA A 9 -3.37 7.03 -4.43
N ASN A 10 -3.97 7.29 -5.60
CA ASN A 10 -3.30 7.17 -6.89
C ASN A 10 -2.10 8.10 -7.02
N GLU A 11 -2.25 9.36 -6.60
CA GLU A 11 -1.14 10.33 -6.56
C GLU A 11 0.00 9.82 -5.66
N ARG A 12 -0.33 9.36 -4.43
CA ARG A 12 0.66 8.85 -3.49
C ARG A 12 1.38 7.61 -3.98
N MET A 13 0.70 6.73 -4.70
CA MET A 13 1.32 5.53 -5.27
C MET A 13 2.42 5.89 -6.26
N LEU A 14 2.13 6.81 -7.19
CA LEU A 14 3.11 7.30 -8.17
C LEU A 14 4.30 7.98 -7.48
N GLU A 15 4.04 8.91 -6.55
CA GLU A 15 5.09 9.64 -5.83
C GLU A 15 6.02 8.74 -5.01
N ARG A 16 5.50 7.60 -4.53
CA ARG A 16 6.19 6.69 -3.60
C ARG A 16 6.72 5.43 -4.27
N GLY A 17 6.54 5.28 -5.58
CA GLY A 17 7.02 4.14 -6.34
C GLY A 17 6.29 2.85 -5.99
N THR A 18 4.98 2.91 -5.81
CA THR A 18 4.13 1.74 -5.53
C THR A 18 3.14 1.50 -6.65
N THR A 19 3.04 0.24 -7.05
CA THR A 19 2.15 -0.23 -8.12
C THR A 19 0.81 -0.68 -7.56
N GLU A 20 -0.21 -0.70 -8.42
CA GLU A 20 -1.54 -1.20 -8.04
C GLU A 20 -1.49 -2.66 -7.60
N SER A 21 -0.73 -3.50 -8.29
CA SER A 21 -0.54 -4.91 -7.94
C SER A 21 0.05 -5.10 -6.55
N GLU A 22 1.01 -4.28 -6.13
CA GLU A 22 1.56 -4.33 -4.78
C GLU A 22 0.51 -3.95 -3.73
N VAL A 23 -0.36 -2.97 -4.02
CA VAL A 23 -1.46 -2.60 -3.12
C VAL A 23 -2.45 -3.75 -2.98
N VAL A 24 -2.87 -4.36 -4.09
CA VAL A 24 -3.80 -5.50 -4.09
C VAL A 24 -3.21 -6.68 -3.30
N LEU A 25 -1.96 -7.06 -3.58
CA LEU A 25 -1.26 -8.12 -2.83
C LEU A 25 -1.11 -7.80 -1.34
N THR A 26 -0.98 -6.53 -0.98
CA THR A 26 -0.93 -6.08 0.42
C THR A 26 -2.30 -6.20 1.08
N LEU A 27 -3.40 -5.89 0.38
CA LEU A 27 -4.75 -6.05 0.90
C LEU A 27 -5.14 -7.53 1.06
N GLU A 28 -4.70 -8.41 0.16
CA GLU A 28 -5.06 -9.83 0.15
C GLU A 28 -4.19 -10.69 1.07
N HIS A 29 -2.90 -10.38 1.16
CA HIS A 29 -1.91 -11.23 1.82
C HIS A 29 -0.99 -10.48 2.78
N GLY A 30 -1.26 -9.19 3.04
CA GLY A 30 -0.53 -8.41 4.03
C GLY A 30 -1.01 -8.72 5.44
N GLU A 31 -0.18 -8.38 6.42
CA GLU A 31 -0.58 -8.36 7.82
C GLU A 31 -1.56 -7.21 8.04
N GLN A 32 -2.74 -7.54 8.57
CA GLN A 32 -3.77 -6.57 8.90
C GLN A 32 -3.57 -6.01 10.31
N PHE A 33 -3.73 -4.70 10.47
CA PHE A 33 -3.66 -4.01 11.76
C PHE A 33 -4.69 -2.89 11.89
N PRO A 34 -5.15 -2.55 13.10
CA PRO A 34 -6.06 -1.42 13.31
C PRO A 34 -5.33 -0.10 13.05
N ALA A 35 -5.99 0.83 12.33
CA ALA A 35 -5.48 2.17 12.09
C ALA A 35 -6.43 3.25 12.60
N LYS A 36 -5.95 4.50 12.68
CA LYS A 36 -6.75 5.65 13.11
C LYS A 36 -7.96 5.87 12.19
N PHE A 37 -8.99 6.53 12.73
CA PHE A 37 -10.20 6.92 11.99
C PHE A 37 -11.00 5.74 11.40
N LYS A 38 -11.11 4.63 12.15
CA LYS A 38 -11.81 3.40 11.73
C LYS A 38 -11.29 2.80 10.42
N ARG A 39 -10.04 3.09 10.07
CA ARG A 39 -9.35 2.51 8.92
C ARG A 39 -8.72 1.18 9.30
N THR A 40 -8.56 0.34 8.30
CA THR A 40 -7.76 -0.87 8.39
C THR A 40 -6.43 -0.62 7.70
N GLY A 41 -5.35 -0.88 8.42
CA GLY A 41 -4.00 -0.91 7.88
C GLY A 41 -3.65 -2.31 7.41
N PHE A 42 -2.92 -2.39 6.31
CA PHE A 42 -2.34 -3.62 5.79
C PHE A 42 -0.87 -3.36 5.50
N ARG A 43 0.02 -4.28 5.83
CA ARG A 43 1.44 -4.15 5.48
C ARG A 43 2.02 -5.41 4.89
N ARG A 44 2.87 -5.25 3.88
CA ARG A 44 3.58 -6.35 3.24
C ARG A 44 4.94 -5.91 2.74
N ASN A 45 5.93 -6.78 2.90
CA ASN A 45 7.26 -6.61 2.35
C ASN A 45 7.35 -7.26 0.96
N PHE A 46 8.06 -6.60 0.06
CA PHE A 46 8.36 -7.03 -1.29
C PHE A 46 9.87 -7.01 -1.49
N VAL A 47 10.36 -8.00 -2.23
CA VAL A 47 11.73 -7.94 -2.77
C VAL A 47 11.74 -6.83 -3.82
N TYR A 48 12.64 -5.86 -3.66
CA TYR A 48 12.73 -4.69 -4.54
C TYR A 48 13.99 -4.70 -5.40
N ASN A 49 15.15 -4.98 -4.80
CA ASN A 49 16.46 -5.08 -5.47
C ASN A 49 16.71 -4.01 -6.55
N ASN A 50 16.38 -2.76 -6.23
CA ASN A 50 16.47 -1.66 -7.18
C ASN A 50 16.81 -0.35 -6.46
N GLU A 51 17.08 0.70 -7.22
CA GLU A 51 17.35 2.03 -6.71
C GLU A 51 16.07 2.84 -6.54
N TRP A 52 15.96 3.49 -5.39
CA TRP A 52 14.95 4.51 -5.13
C TRP A 52 15.64 5.83 -4.77
N ARG A 53 15.41 6.87 -5.57
CA ARG A 53 16.02 8.21 -5.39
C ARG A 53 17.55 8.17 -5.22
N GLY A 54 18.23 7.35 -6.01
CA GLY A 54 19.69 7.25 -6.03
C GLY A 54 20.30 6.40 -4.91
N LYS A 55 19.50 5.63 -4.18
CA LYS A 55 19.98 4.65 -3.20
C LYS A 55 19.40 3.27 -3.48
N TYR A 56 20.26 2.25 -3.46
CA TYR A 56 19.85 0.86 -3.61
C TYR A 56 19.16 0.32 -2.36
N TYR A 57 18.06 -0.41 -2.55
CA TYR A 57 17.33 -1.08 -1.48
C TYR A 57 17.01 -2.52 -1.87
N LYS A 58 17.19 -3.44 -0.92
CA LYS A 58 16.87 -4.84 -1.13
C LYS A 58 15.37 -5.08 -1.02
N ASN A 59 14.72 -4.40 -0.08
CA ASN A 59 13.32 -4.60 0.23
C ASN A 59 12.55 -3.28 0.16
N LYS A 60 11.26 -3.43 -0.09
CA LYS A 60 10.27 -2.36 0.02
C LYS A 60 9.11 -2.87 0.85
N GLN A 61 8.63 -2.09 1.80
CA GLN A 61 7.39 -2.34 2.52
C GLN A 61 6.32 -1.39 2.01
N VAL A 62 5.15 -1.95 1.68
CA VAL A 62 3.95 -1.21 1.34
C VAL A 62 2.99 -1.30 2.51
N GLU A 63 2.51 -0.16 2.98
CA GLU A 63 1.46 -0.04 3.99
C GLU A 63 0.24 0.62 3.35
N VAL A 64 -0.89 -0.09 3.31
CA VAL A 64 -2.14 0.38 2.72
C VAL A 64 -3.10 0.72 3.83
N TYR A 65 -3.69 1.91 3.78
CA TYR A 65 -4.75 2.33 4.69
C TYR A 65 -6.05 2.40 3.91
N ALA A 66 -6.98 1.51 4.25
CA ALA A 66 -8.25 1.36 3.54
C ALA A 66 -9.44 1.41 4.50
N VAL A 67 -10.60 1.73 3.94
CA VAL A 67 -11.90 1.62 4.60
C VAL A 67 -12.67 0.50 3.91
N LYS A 68 -13.33 -0.35 4.70
CA LYS A 68 -14.20 -1.40 4.16
C LYS A 68 -15.56 -0.81 3.83
N GLU A 69 -15.95 -0.86 2.56
CA GLU A 69 -17.27 -0.47 2.07
C GLU A 69 -18.00 -1.74 1.60
N ASN A 70 -18.88 -2.29 2.44
CA ASN A 70 -19.53 -3.58 2.21
C ASN A 70 -18.51 -4.72 2.01
N THR A 71 -18.41 -5.25 0.79
CA THR A 71 -17.47 -6.30 0.38
C THR A 71 -16.21 -5.77 -0.30
N ASP A 72 -16.10 -4.45 -0.47
CA ASP A 72 -15.02 -3.79 -1.20
C ASP A 72 -14.10 -3.01 -0.25
N TRP A 73 -12.89 -2.71 -0.73
CA TRP A 73 -11.95 -1.83 -0.05
C TRP A 73 -11.78 -0.53 -0.82
N LEU A 74 -11.97 0.59 -0.11
CA LEU A 74 -11.57 1.90 -0.59
C LEU A 74 -10.22 2.28 0.01
N VAL A 75 -9.18 2.31 -0.83
CA VAL A 75 -7.82 2.70 -0.46
C VAL A 75 -7.75 4.22 -0.34
N ILE A 76 -7.35 4.70 0.83
CA ILE A 76 -7.28 6.13 1.16
C ILE A 76 -5.86 6.67 0.99
N THR A 77 -4.85 5.94 1.46
CA THR A 77 -3.44 6.33 1.33
C THR A 77 -2.53 5.11 1.44
N ILE A 78 -1.33 5.24 0.89
CA ILE A 78 -0.31 4.17 0.83
C ILE A 78 1.01 4.73 1.33
N ILE A 79 1.65 4.14 2.33
CA ILE A 79 3.03 4.48 2.72
C ILE A 79 3.97 3.44 2.14
N THR A 80 5.13 3.90 1.68
CA THR A 80 6.17 3.03 1.13
C THR A 80 7.47 3.28 1.86
N LYS A 81 8.06 2.23 2.42
CA LYS A 81 9.34 2.27 3.13
C LYS A 81 10.34 1.41 2.37
N TYR A 82 11.56 1.90 2.23
CA TYR A 82 12.64 1.20 1.53
C TYR A 82 13.77 0.91 2.53
N PHE A 83 14.28 -0.33 2.53
CA PHE A 83 15.36 -0.76 3.44
C PHE A 83 16.18 -1.94 2.88
#